data_AF-C4RPL8-F1
#
_entry.id   AF-C4RPL8-F1
#
_cell.length_a   1.000
_cell.length_b   1.000
_cell.length_c   1.000
_cell.angle_alpha   90.00
_cell.angle_beta   90.00
_cell.angle_gamma   90.00
#
_symmetry.space_group_name_H-M   'P 1'
#
loop_
_entity.id
_entity.type
_entity.pdbx_description
1 polymer ?
#
loop_
_entity_poly.entity_id
_entity_poly.type
_entity_poly.pdbx_seq_one_letter_code
_entity_poly.pdbx_strand_id
1 'polypeptide(L)'
;MAARAERGMSAPPEVVFNTATDPDRVAAWLPEPLRADGDNRPEVDAGDLRARWHSDSAPGWSAEIRVESADAGGARVLLDLAGAAGGAKPGLADEALANLAREVADNLTAG
;
A
#
# COMPACT_ATOMS: atom_id res chain seq x y z
N MET A 1 -1.91 -5.18 -17.10
CA MET A 1 -0.88 -4.12 -17.11
C MET A 1 -0.60 -3.81 -15.66
N ALA A 2 0.66 -3.82 -15.23
CA ALA A 2 1.02 -3.53 -13.84
C ALA A 2 1.55 -2.10 -13.75
N ALA A 3 1.05 -1.34 -12.79
CA ALA A 3 1.52 -0.01 -12.45
C ALA A 3 2.43 -0.13 -11.23
N ARG A 4 3.67 0.33 -11.35
CA ARG A 4 4.64 0.37 -10.25
C ARG A 4 4.91 1.81 -9.89
N ALA A 5 4.87 2.12 -8.60
CA ALA A 5 5.25 3.42 -8.07
C ALA A 5 6.15 3.26 -6.85
N GLU A 6 6.91 4.29 -6.56
CA GLU A 6 7.80 4.34 -5.41
C GLU A 6 7.74 5.72 -4.76
N ARG A 7 7.77 5.75 -3.42
CA ARG A 7 7.78 7.00 -2.66
C ARG A 7 8.57 6.87 -1.37
N GLY A 8 9.39 7.88 -1.09
CA GLY A 8 10.02 8.07 0.21
C GLY A 8 9.04 8.67 1.23
N MET A 9 9.07 8.18 2.46
CA MET A 9 8.26 8.64 3.58
C MET A 9 9.15 8.98 4.78
N SER A 10 8.89 10.12 5.41
CA SER A 10 9.62 10.59 6.60
C SER A 10 9.12 9.93 7.89
N ALA A 11 9.01 8.60 7.87
CA ALA A 11 8.54 7.79 8.99
C ALA A 11 9.36 6.48 9.04
N PRO A 12 9.51 5.86 10.22
CA PRO A 12 10.16 4.55 10.33
C PRO A 12 9.45 3.50 9.46
N PRO A 13 10.19 2.57 8.83
CA PRO A 13 9.62 1.58 7.92
C PRO A 13 8.56 0.71 8.61
N GLU A 14 8.72 0.41 9.89
CA GLU A 14 7.74 -0.33 10.69
C GLU A 14 6.44 0.46 10.89
N VAL A 15 6.54 1.77 11.11
CA VAL A 15 5.36 2.64 11.25
C VAL A 15 4.62 2.72 9.93
N VAL A 16 5.34 2.94 8.84
CA VAL A 16 4.75 2.97 7.48
C VAL A 16 4.07 1.65 7.16
N PHE A 17 4.74 0.53 7.42
CA PHE A 17 4.19 -0.79 7.18
C PHE A 17 2.93 -1.05 8.01
N ASN A 18 2.99 -0.78 9.31
CA ASN A 18 1.85 -0.95 10.21
C ASN A 18 0.65 -0.11 9.76
N THR A 19 0.87 1.17 9.41
CA THR A 19 -0.18 2.05 8.87
C THR A 19 -0.74 1.53 7.55
N ALA A 20 0.10 1.00 6.66
CA ALA A 20 -0.35 0.47 5.38
C ALA A 20 -1.19 -0.81 5.51
N THR A 21 -0.87 -1.66 6.50
CA THR A 21 -1.59 -2.91 6.79
C THR A 21 -2.74 -2.77 7.79
N ASP A 22 -2.92 -1.58 8.36
CA ASP A 22 -3.98 -1.29 9.33
C ASP A 22 -5.36 -1.43 8.65
N PRO A 23 -6.25 -2.33 9.10
CA PRO A 23 -7.56 -2.55 8.49
C PRO A 23 -8.43 -1.29 8.50
N ASP A 24 -8.26 -0.38 9.46
CA ASP A 24 -9.05 0.85 9.55
C ASP A 24 -8.54 1.92 8.57
N ARG A 25 -7.29 1.81 8.09
CA ARG A 25 -6.64 2.78 7.21
C ARG A 25 -6.40 2.28 5.79
N VAL A 26 -6.39 0.96 5.58
CA VAL A 26 -6.12 0.37 4.28
C VAL A 26 -7.12 0.85 3.23
N ALA A 27 -8.38 1.06 3.62
CA ALA A 27 -9.42 1.58 2.74
C ALA A 27 -9.18 3.03 2.28
N ALA A 28 -8.35 3.80 2.99
CA ALA A 28 -8.06 5.19 2.64
C ALA A 28 -7.07 5.31 1.47
N TRP A 29 -6.10 4.39 1.37
CA TRP A 29 -5.04 4.44 0.36
C TRP A 29 -5.14 3.38 -0.73
N LEU A 30 -5.65 2.19 -0.42
CA LEU A 30 -5.76 1.08 -1.37
C LEU A 30 -6.82 1.39 -2.45
N PRO A 31 -6.71 0.95 -3.70
CA PRO A 31 -7.75 1.16 -4.72
C PRO A 31 -9.07 0.42 -4.43
N GLU A 32 -10.21 1.02 -4.80
CA GLU A 32 -11.57 0.47 -4.55
C GLU A 32 -11.75 -1.02 -4.90
N PRO A 33 -11.25 -1.53 -6.05
CA PRO A 33 -11.40 -2.96 -6.39
C PRO A 33 -10.73 -3.91 -5.39
N LEU A 34 -9.80 -3.42 -4.58
CA LEU A 34 -9.09 -4.20 -3.55
C LEU A 34 -9.59 -3.90 -2.13
N ARG A 35 -10.47 -2.91 -1.93
CA ARG A 35 -11.04 -2.53 -0.63
C ARG A 35 -12.12 -3.49 -0.14
N ALA A 36 -12.71 -4.29 -1.02
CA ALA A 36 -14.08 -4.79 -0.86
C ALA A 36 -14.27 -6.31 -0.93
N ASP A 37 -13.26 -7.12 -0.57
CA ASP A 37 -13.44 -8.57 -0.40
C ASP A 37 -13.51 -9.00 1.07
N GLY A 38 -14.48 -8.48 1.82
CA GLY A 38 -14.84 -9.02 3.14
C GLY A 38 -13.66 -9.25 4.10
N ASP A 39 -13.57 -10.44 4.70
CA ASP A 39 -12.54 -10.86 5.67
C ASP A 39 -11.16 -11.17 5.04
N ASN A 40 -10.96 -10.90 3.75
CA ASN A 40 -9.72 -11.25 3.06
C ASN A 40 -8.57 -10.36 3.52
N ARG A 41 -7.80 -10.87 4.50
CA ARG A 41 -6.64 -10.18 5.03
C ARG A 41 -5.50 -10.23 4.02
N PRO A 42 -4.66 -9.18 3.95
CA PRO A 42 -3.44 -9.24 3.17
C PRO A 42 -2.54 -10.38 3.64
N GLU A 43 -1.80 -10.96 2.71
CA GLU A 43 -0.64 -11.79 3.01
C GLU A 43 0.46 -10.86 3.52
N VAL A 44 0.73 -10.89 4.83
CA VAL A 44 1.72 -10.03 5.50
C VAL A 44 2.98 -10.84 5.81
N ASP A 45 4.11 -10.38 5.30
CA ASP A 45 5.44 -10.82 5.69
C ASP A 45 6.14 -9.68 6.45
N ALA A 46 6.10 -9.77 7.78
CA ALA A 46 6.72 -8.79 8.66
C ALA A 46 8.26 -8.86 8.66
N GLY A 47 8.86 -9.97 8.19
CA GLY A 47 10.31 -10.12 8.10
C GLY A 47 10.90 -9.27 6.97
N ASP A 48 10.21 -9.25 5.82
CA ASP A 48 10.59 -8.47 4.64
C ASP A 48 9.81 -7.15 4.50
N LEU A 49 8.98 -6.79 5.49
CA LEU A 49 8.06 -5.64 5.48
C LEU A 49 7.29 -5.55 4.17
N ARG A 50 6.71 -6.68 3.78
CA ARG A 50 5.97 -6.87 2.54
C ARG A 50 4.54 -7.26 2.87
N ALA A 51 3.58 -6.64 2.17
CA ALA A 51 2.19 -7.04 2.28
C ALA A 51 1.55 -7.11 0.89
N ARG A 52 0.71 -8.11 0.68
CA ARG A 52 0.05 -8.35 -0.59
C ARG A 52 -1.45 -8.51 -0.42
N TRP A 53 -2.21 -7.79 -1.24
CA TRP A 53 -3.66 -7.87 -1.33
C TRP A 53 -4.05 -8.50 -2.66
N HIS A 54 -5.09 -9.31 -2.61
CA HIS A 54 -5.79 -9.82 -3.78
C HIS A 54 -7.28 -9.57 -3.62
N SER A 55 -8.00 -9.51 -4.74
CA SER A 55 -9.46 -9.50 -4.73
C SER A 55 -9.98 -10.76 -5.43
N ASP A 56 -10.87 -11.45 -4.73
CA ASP A 56 -11.63 -12.60 -5.21
C ASP A 56 -12.82 -12.13 -6.08
N SER A 57 -13.42 -10.99 -5.73
CA SER A 57 -14.50 -10.31 -6.46
C SER A 57 -14.02 -9.61 -7.75
N ALA A 58 -12.75 -9.20 -7.81
CA ALA A 58 -12.12 -8.58 -8.97
C ALA A 58 -10.87 -9.35 -9.41
N PRO A 59 -11.03 -10.56 -9.99
CA PRO A 59 -9.91 -11.38 -10.41
C PRO A 59 -8.99 -10.65 -11.38
N GLY A 60 -7.68 -10.65 -11.07
CA GLY A 60 -6.66 -9.91 -11.81
C GLY A 60 -6.26 -8.58 -11.16
N TRP A 61 -6.94 -8.17 -10.09
CA TRP A 61 -6.46 -7.12 -9.20
C TRP A 61 -5.60 -7.69 -8.09
N SER A 62 -4.42 -7.11 -7.92
CA SER A 62 -3.58 -7.32 -6.73
C SER A 62 -2.74 -6.08 -6.47
N ALA A 63 -2.47 -5.82 -5.20
CA ALA A 63 -1.50 -4.82 -4.78
C ALA A 63 -0.44 -5.50 -3.94
N GLU A 64 0.79 -5.07 -4.10
CA GLU A 64 1.90 -5.49 -3.26
C GLU A 64 2.66 -4.25 -2.81
N ILE A 65 2.80 -4.08 -1.50
CA ILE A 65 3.72 -3.10 -0.95
C ILE A 65 4.98 -3.79 -0.47
N ARG A 66 6.09 -3.07 -0.60
CA ARG A 66 7.33 -3.38 0.08
C ARG A 66 7.85 -2.11 0.73
N VAL A 67 8.15 -2.19 2.02
CA VAL A 67 8.71 -1.08 2.77
C VAL A 67 10.17 -1.40 3.08
N GLU A 68 11.06 -0.53 2.65
CA GLU A 68 12.50 -0.66 2.90
C GLU A 68 12.98 0.53 3.73
N SER A 69 14.04 0.33 4.52
CA SER A 69 14.69 1.43 5.23
C SER A 69 15.34 2.38 4.22
N ALA A 70 15.11 3.68 4.39
CA ALA A 70 15.75 4.72 3.58
C ALA A 70 16.84 5.46 4.38
N ASP A 71 17.82 6.00 3.65
CA ASP A 71 18.84 6.86 4.25
C ASP A 71 18.18 8.08 4.93
N ALA A 72 18.70 8.46 6.11
CA ALA A 72 18.16 9.51 7.01
C ALA A 72 16.98 9.10 7.92
N GLY A 73 16.73 7.81 8.13
CA GLY A 73 15.76 7.33 9.13
C GLY A 73 14.30 7.38 8.67
N GLY A 74 14.08 7.51 7.36
CA GLY A 74 12.78 7.33 6.73
C GLY A 74 12.61 5.93 6.15
N ALA A 75 11.57 5.78 5.35
CA ALA A 75 11.24 4.55 4.64
C ALA A 75 11.05 4.80 3.14
N ARG A 76 11.41 3.82 2.34
CA ARG A 76 11.12 3.76 0.91
C ARG A 76 10.00 2.76 0.70
N VAL A 77 8.88 3.21 0.16
CA VAL A 77 7.73 2.35 -0.13
C VAL A 77 7.67 2.11 -1.63
N LEU A 78 7.67 0.84 -2.02
CA LEU A 78 7.40 0.40 -3.38
C LEU A 78 6.00 -0.20 -3.41
N LEU A 79 5.19 0.22 -4.37
CA LEU A 79 3.86 -0.32 -4.62
C LEU A 79 3.80 -0.88 -6.04
N ASP A 80 3.55 -2.18 -6.14
CA ASP A 80 3.25 -2.88 -7.37
C ASP A 80 1.75 -3.17 -7.43
N LEU A 81 1.04 -2.46 -8.31
CA LEU A 81 -0.39 -2.60 -8.52
C LEU A 81 -0.66 -3.30 -9.85
N ALA A 82 -1.16 -4.52 -9.79
CA ALA A 82 -1.72 -5.19 -10.95
C ALA A 82 -3.23 -4.95 -11.00
N GLY A 83 -3.73 -4.53 -12.16
CA GLY A 83 -5.16 -4.47 -12.43
C GLY A 83 -5.53 -5.37 -13.60
N ALA A 84 -6.81 -5.79 -13.62
CA ALA A 84 -7.42 -6.41 -14.80
C ALA A 84 -7.19 -5.53 -16.04
N ALA A 85 -7.16 -6.13 -17.25
CA ALA A 85 -6.80 -5.43 -18.47
C ALA A 85 -7.56 -4.10 -18.65
N GLY A 86 -6.84 -2.97 -18.60
CA GLY A 86 -7.40 -1.61 -18.70
C GLY A 86 -7.82 -0.94 -17.38
N GLY A 87 -7.80 -1.65 -16.24
CA GLY A 87 -8.25 -1.15 -14.94
C GLY A 87 -7.19 -0.37 -14.16
N ALA A 88 -5.91 -0.77 -14.24
CA ALA A 88 -4.81 -0.01 -13.65
C ALA A 88 -4.44 1.16 -14.56
N LYS A 89 -5.04 2.33 -14.31
CA LYS A 89 -4.69 3.57 -15.00
C LYS A 89 -3.23 3.95 -14.70
N PRO A 90 -2.52 4.59 -15.66
CA PRO A 90 -1.24 5.22 -15.36
C PRO A 90 -1.42 6.23 -14.23
N GLY A 91 -0.62 6.13 -13.16
CA GLY A 91 -0.68 7.02 -11.99
C GLY A 91 -1.54 6.53 -10.81
N LEU A 92 -2.30 5.43 -10.95
CA LEU A 92 -3.09 4.90 -9.82
C LEU A 92 -2.21 4.44 -8.65
N ALA A 93 -1.04 3.85 -8.96
CA ALA A 93 -0.08 3.46 -7.93
C ALA A 93 0.53 4.70 -7.23
N ASP A 94 0.84 5.76 -7.97
CA ASP A 94 1.33 7.01 -7.40
C ASP A 94 0.30 7.70 -6.50
N GLU A 95 -0.97 7.70 -6.92
CA GLU A 95 -2.09 8.23 -6.14
C GLU A 95 -2.28 7.43 -4.84
N ALA A 96 -2.25 6.09 -4.92
CA ALA A 96 -2.32 5.22 -3.75
C ALA A 96 -1.17 5.50 -2.76
N LEU A 97 0.07 5.65 -3.26
CA LEU A 97 1.21 6.02 -2.40
C LEU A 97 1.11 7.43 -1.82
N ALA A 98 0.51 8.39 -2.54
CA ALA A 98 0.26 9.73 -2.02
C ALA A 98 -0.77 9.71 -0.88
N ASN A 99 -1.82 8.91 -1.01
CA ASN A 99 -2.81 8.70 0.05
C ASN A 99 -2.19 7.98 1.25
N LEU A 100 -1.37 6.95 1.03
CA LEU A 100 -0.67 6.26 2.12
C LEU A 100 0.28 7.21 2.87
N ALA A 101 1.03 8.06 2.16
CA ALA A 101 1.89 9.05 2.79
C ALA A 101 1.10 10.02 3.69
N ARG A 102 -0.12 10.35 3.30
CA ARG A 102 -1.02 11.17 4.11
C ARG A 102 -1.47 10.43 5.37
N GLU A 103 -1.92 9.18 5.24
CA GLU A 103 -2.30 8.35 6.40
C GLU A 103 -1.17 8.19 7.40
N VAL A 104 0.07 8.01 6.92
CA VAL A 104 1.26 7.92 7.77
C VAL A 104 1.50 9.25 8.50
N ALA A 105 1.41 10.38 7.80
CA ALA A 105 1.58 11.70 8.42
C ALA A 105 0.48 11.99 9.47
N ASP A 106 -0.76 11.60 9.17
CA ASP A 106 -1.90 11.74 10.08
C ASP A 106 -1.71 10.85 11.32
N ASN A 107 -1.23 9.61 11.15
CA ASN A 107 -0.92 8.69 12.25
C ASN A 107 0.21 9.22 13.16
N LEU A 108 1.25 9.84 12.59
CA LEU A 108 2.33 10.47 13.36
C LEU A 108 1.87 11.70 14.15
N THR A 109 0.85 12.42 13.67
CA THR A 109 0.34 13.62 14.33
C THR A 109 -0.70 13.31 15.42
N ALA A 110 -1.33 12.15 15.35
CA ALA A 110 -2.39 11.73 16.28
C ALA A 110 -1.87 11.22 17.64
N GLY A 111 -0.55 11.07 17.82
CA GLY A 111 0.10 10.61 19.06
C GLY A 111 0.79 11.74 19.82
#